data_AF-A0A843W2M2-F1
#
_entry.id   AF-A0A843W2M2-F1
#
_cell.length_a   1.000
_cell.length_b   1.000
_cell.length_c   1.000
_cell.angle_alpha   90.00
_cell.angle_beta   90.00
_cell.angle_gamma   90.00
#
_symmetry.space_group_name_H-M   'P 1'
#
loop_
_entity.id
_entity.type
_entity.pdbx_description
1 polymer ?
#
loop_
_entity_poly.entity_id
_entity_poly.type
_entity_poly.pdbx_seq_one_letter_code
_entity_poly.pdbx_strand_id
1 'polypeptide(L)'
;MLSHRVQNETVPLVVTPSEIATGRAVTTSEGGSSPEKEISPFPGLYRYRLGDVVEVTGFYKSAPQLSFVCRRKLVLTVNIDKNTEKDLQLAVERGSRLLAQTRTELVDFTSHAIVGEGGQRPGHYVVFWEVKGETDDRVLQECCREMDLAFADHGYLVSRRCGTIGPLELRVVEQGTFKKILDYYIGNGAAMSQFKTPRCTSNQTLLRILDRCTVRRFWSTAYST
;
A
#
# COMPACT_ATOMS: atom_id res chain seq x y z
N MET A 1 32.65 -34.62 26.37
CA MET A 1 31.94 -33.33 26.46
C MET A 1 32.00 -32.66 25.10
N LEU A 2 30.89 -32.61 24.36
CA LEU A 2 30.67 -31.72 23.23
C LEU A 2 29.17 -31.45 23.19
N SER A 3 28.80 -30.25 23.64
CA SER A 3 27.42 -29.76 23.66
C SER A 3 27.13 -29.14 22.29
N HIS A 4 26.30 -29.80 21.49
CA HIS A 4 25.74 -29.20 20.27
C HIS A 4 24.53 -28.34 20.65
N ARG A 5 24.70 -27.01 20.58
CA ARG A 5 23.60 -26.05 20.54
C ARG A 5 22.83 -26.26 19.22
N VAL A 6 21.58 -26.69 19.30
CA VAL A 6 20.63 -26.54 18.19
C VAL A 6 20.09 -25.11 18.25
N GLN A 7 20.37 -24.32 17.22
CA GLN A 7 19.72 -23.03 16.99
C GLN A 7 18.27 -23.30 16.59
N ASN A 8 17.30 -22.82 17.37
CA ASN A 8 15.91 -22.75 16.93
C ASN A 8 15.79 -21.60 15.91
N GLU A 9 15.88 -21.93 14.63
CA GLU A 9 15.48 -21.02 13.55
C GLU A 9 13.96 -21.09 13.38
N THR A 10 13.26 -20.02 13.78
CA THR A 10 11.84 -19.86 13.47
C THR A 10 11.71 -19.44 12.01
N VAL A 11 11.45 -20.40 11.12
CA VAL A 11 11.16 -20.12 9.71
C VAL A 11 9.70 -19.63 9.58
N PRO A 12 9.43 -18.47 8.98
CA PRO A 12 8.05 -18.02 8.79
C PRO A 12 7.38 -18.85 7.70
N LEU A 13 6.31 -19.58 8.06
CA LEU A 13 5.50 -20.32 7.10
C LEU A 13 4.70 -19.35 6.23
N VAL A 14 4.95 -19.40 4.91
CA VAL A 14 4.10 -18.75 3.91
C VAL A 14 2.97 -19.72 3.59
N VAL A 15 1.84 -19.58 4.28
CA VAL A 15 0.69 -20.45 4.01
C VAL A 15 0.05 -20.04 2.68
N THR A 16 0.09 -20.95 1.72
CA THR A 16 -0.46 -20.73 0.38
C THR A 16 -1.96 -21.03 0.32
N PRO A 17 -2.68 -20.56 -0.72
CA PRO A 17 -4.11 -20.82 -0.91
C PRO A 17 -4.57 -22.26 -0.76
N SER A 18 -3.78 -23.21 -1.26
CA SER A 18 -4.09 -24.64 -1.27
C SER A 18 -4.03 -25.31 0.10
N GLU A 19 -3.20 -24.83 1.03
CA GLU A 19 -2.92 -25.53 2.30
C GLU A 19 -4.01 -25.31 3.36
N ILE A 20 -4.76 -24.21 3.27
CA ILE A 20 -5.85 -23.89 4.21
C ILE A 20 -7.16 -24.59 3.83
N ALA A 21 -7.32 -25.01 2.57
CA ALA A 21 -8.59 -25.54 2.09
C ALA A 21 -8.79 -27.05 2.34
N THR A 22 -7.72 -27.83 2.51
CA THR A 22 -7.79 -29.30 2.53
C THR A 22 -7.56 -29.96 3.89
N GLY A 23 -7.19 -29.21 4.93
CA GLY A 23 -7.00 -29.77 6.28
C GLY A 23 -6.00 -30.94 6.35
N ARG A 24 -5.12 -31.09 5.36
CA ARG A 24 -4.05 -32.11 5.36
C ARG A 24 -2.78 -31.52 5.95
N ALA A 25 -2.10 -32.32 6.77
CA ALA A 25 -0.77 -32.01 7.28
C ALA A 25 0.20 -31.70 6.13
N VAL A 26 1.06 -30.71 6.36
CA VAL A 26 2.16 -30.31 5.47
C VAL A 26 3.06 -31.52 5.24
N THR A 27 3.11 -32.04 4.01
CA THR A 27 4.11 -33.03 3.58
C THR A 27 5.16 -32.36 2.70
N THR A 28 6.43 -32.62 3.00
CA THR A 28 7.59 -32.30 2.17
C THR A 28 7.44 -32.89 0.76
N SER A 29 7.79 -32.10 -0.26
CA SER A 29 7.54 -32.38 -1.68
C SER A 29 8.31 -33.58 -2.22
N GLU A 30 7.63 -34.52 -2.90
CA GLU A 30 8.12 -35.22 -4.11
C GLU A 30 6.95 -35.69 -5.01
N GLY A 31 7.02 -35.37 -6.31
CA GLY A 31 6.50 -36.16 -7.44
C GLY A 31 4.99 -36.24 -7.79
N GLY A 32 4.64 -35.81 -9.01
CA GLY A 32 3.74 -36.58 -9.92
C GLY A 32 2.25 -36.19 -10.08
N SER A 33 1.93 -35.68 -11.29
CA SER A 33 0.74 -35.95 -12.13
C SER A 33 -0.70 -35.57 -11.66
N SER A 34 -1.36 -34.72 -12.46
CA SER A 34 -2.81 -34.41 -12.49
C SER A 34 -3.67 -35.62 -12.95
N PRO A 35 -4.98 -35.74 -12.59
CA PRO A 35 -6.04 -34.98 -13.28
C PRO A 35 -7.31 -34.59 -12.47
N GLU A 36 -8.02 -33.61 -13.04
CA GLU A 36 -9.46 -33.25 -13.01
C GLU A 36 -10.33 -33.14 -11.73
N LYS A 37 -11.01 -31.97 -11.70
CA LYS A 37 -12.39 -31.64 -11.25
C LYS A 37 -12.83 -32.04 -9.86
N GLU A 38 -13.17 -31.03 -9.05
CA GLU A 38 -14.50 -30.94 -8.43
C GLU A 38 -14.83 -29.50 -8.00
N ILE A 39 -16.08 -29.14 -8.23
CA ILE A 39 -16.71 -27.83 -8.00
C ILE A 39 -16.84 -27.59 -6.49
N SER A 40 -16.37 -26.45 -5.98
CA SER A 40 -16.63 -26.05 -4.58
C SER A 40 -17.76 -25.02 -4.52
N PRO A 41 -18.88 -25.30 -3.82
CA PRO A 41 -20.05 -24.44 -3.77
C PRO A 41 -20.06 -23.58 -2.50
N PHE A 42 -19.15 -22.61 -2.35
CA PHE A 42 -19.28 -21.59 -1.28
C PHE A 42 -18.65 -20.25 -1.68
N PRO A 43 -19.45 -19.18 -1.91
CA PRO A 43 -18.92 -17.84 -2.14
C PRO A 43 -18.69 -17.20 -0.77
N GLY A 44 -17.46 -17.24 -0.23
CA GLY A 44 -17.30 -16.72 1.14
C GLY A 44 -15.92 -16.52 1.72
N LEU A 45 -14.82 -16.74 0.99
CA LEU A 45 -13.48 -16.45 1.53
C LEU A 45 -12.63 -15.71 0.50
N TYR A 46 -12.72 -14.38 0.51
CA TYR A 46 -11.74 -13.52 -0.15
C TYR A 46 -10.61 -13.21 0.85
N ARG A 47 -9.39 -13.63 0.50
CA ARG A 47 -8.19 -13.27 1.28
C ARG A 47 -7.76 -11.86 0.92
N TYR A 48 -7.99 -10.92 1.83
CA TYR A 48 -7.45 -9.56 1.72
C TYR A 48 -6.19 -9.45 2.58
N ARG A 49 -5.03 -9.20 1.96
CA ARG A 49 -3.75 -9.02 2.66
C ARG A 49 -3.69 -7.60 3.24
N LEU A 50 -4.16 -7.41 4.47
CA LEU A 50 -4.06 -6.14 5.23
C LEU A 50 -2.64 -5.86 5.78
N GLY A 51 -1.68 -6.74 5.49
CA GLY A 51 -0.36 -6.74 6.12
C GLY A 51 -0.37 -7.34 7.52
N ASP A 52 -1.52 -7.74 8.05
CA ASP A 52 -1.63 -8.37 9.36
C ASP A 52 -0.98 -9.76 9.34
N VAL A 53 0.00 -9.94 10.18
CA VAL A 53 0.56 -11.22 10.59
C VAL A 53 -0.28 -11.68 11.76
N VAL A 54 -0.95 -12.81 11.57
CA VAL A 54 -1.78 -13.46 12.57
C VAL A 54 -1.23 -14.85 12.80
N GLU A 55 -1.30 -15.30 14.04
CA GLU A 55 -0.92 -16.65 14.44
C GLU A 55 -2.20 -17.44 14.73
N VAL A 56 -2.25 -18.70 14.29
CA VAL A 56 -3.36 -19.58 14.62
C VAL A 56 -3.13 -20.12 16.02
N THR A 57 -3.91 -19.65 17.00
CA THR A 57 -3.77 -20.04 18.41
C THR A 57 -4.63 -21.22 18.80
N GLY A 58 -5.56 -21.62 17.94
CA GLY A 58 -6.45 -22.74 18.19
C GLY A 58 -7.54 -22.86 17.14
N PHE A 59 -8.49 -23.76 17.39
CA PHE A 59 -9.68 -23.94 16.56
C PHE A 59 -10.89 -24.07 17.46
N TYR A 60 -11.94 -23.31 17.15
CA TYR A 60 -13.26 -23.53 17.74
C TYR A 60 -14.10 -24.29 16.72
N LYS A 61 -14.34 -25.58 17.00
CA LYS A 61 -14.85 -26.53 15.99
C LYS A 61 -13.94 -26.51 14.77
N SER A 62 -14.47 -26.27 13.57
CA SER A 62 -13.70 -26.20 12.33
C SER A 62 -13.21 -24.78 11.98
N ALA A 63 -13.45 -23.78 12.82
CA ALA A 63 -13.08 -22.39 12.56
C ALA A 63 -11.74 -22.02 13.26
N PRO A 64 -10.74 -21.48 12.53
CA PRO A 64 -9.48 -21.09 13.12
C PRO A 64 -9.65 -19.90 14.07
N GLN A 65 -9.00 -19.96 15.22
CA GLN A 65 -8.87 -18.86 16.16
C GLN A 65 -7.52 -18.19 15.91
N LEU A 66 -7.54 -16.87 15.76
CA LEU A 66 -6.37 -16.08 15.36
C LEU A 66 -5.98 -15.13 16.49
N SER A 67 -4.70 -15.11 16.87
CA SER A 67 -4.10 -14.00 17.60
C SER A 67 -3.45 -13.03 16.62
N PHE A 68 -3.56 -11.75 16.93
CA PHE A 68 -2.85 -10.73 16.19
C PHE A 68 -1.38 -10.71 16.65
N VAL A 69 -0.44 -10.89 15.72
CA VAL A 69 1.00 -10.83 16.00
C VAL A 69 1.52 -9.43 15.75
N CYS A 70 1.43 -8.97 14.51
CA CYS A 70 1.87 -7.63 14.12
C CYS A 70 1.28 -7.26 12.77
N ARG A 71 1.42 -5.99 12.39
CA ARG A 71 1.15 -5.56 11.02
C ARG A 71 2.49 -5.35 10.31
N ARG A 72 2.75 -6.13 9.25
CA ARG A 72 3.83 -5.83 8.30
C ARG A 72 3.59 -4.43 7.78
N LYS A 73 4.48 -3.52 8.13
CA LYS A 73 4.47 -2.16 7.59
C LYS A 73 4.58 -2.27 6.07
N LEU A 74 3.59 -1.75 5.35
CA LEU A 74 3.76 -1.46 3.93
C LEU A 74 4.83 -0.37 3.84
N VAL A 75 5.97 -0.74 3.27
CA VAL A 75 7.09 0.18 3.03
C VAL A 75 6.97 0.67 1.59
N LEU A 76 6.83 1.98 1.45
CA LEU A 76 7.08 2.72 0.23
C LEU A 76 8.60 2.73 0.02
N THR A 77 9.07 2.04 -1.02
CA THR A 77 10.49 2.03 -1.39
C THR A 77 10.58 2.19 -2.89
N VAL A 78 11.25 3.26 -3.32
CA VAL A 78 11.61 3.51 -4.73
C VAL A 78 13.08 3.11 -4.96
N ASN A 79 13.94 3.30 -3.96
CA ASN A 79 15.37 2.97 -4.04
C ASN A 79 15.85 2.29 -2.73
N ILE A 80 16.78 2.91 -1.99
CA ILE A 80 17.28 2.41 -0.69
C ILE A 80 16.42 2.89 0.48
N ASP A 81 15.42 3.73 0.20
CA ASP A 81 14.62 4.42 1.18
C ASP A 81 13.57 3.49 1.82
N LYS A 82 13.31 3.68 3.11
CA LYS A 82 12.44 2.80 3.90
C LYS A 82 11.26 3.56 4.48
N ASN A 83 10.53 4.27 3.63
CA ASN A 83 9.37 5.05 4.07
C ASN A 83 8.22 4.13 4.43
N THR A 84 7.64 4.30 5.62
CA THR A 84 6.50 3.52 6.08
C THR A 84 5.20 4.25 5.77
N GLU A 85 4.07 3.53 5.88
CA GLU A 85 2.74 4.15 5.85
C GLU A 85 2.60 5.31 6.87
N LYS A 86 3.26 5.21 8.03
CA LYS A 86 3.27 6.29 9.03
C LYS A 86 4.03 7.52 8.55
N ASP A 87 5.13 7.34 7.84
CA ASP A 87 5.93 8.45 7.30
C ASP A 87 5.15 9.17 6.21
N LEU A 88 4.45 8.42 5.35
CA LEU A 88 3.52 8.99 4.38
C LEU A 88 2.39 9.77 5.06
N GLN A 89 1.78 9.20 6.09
CA GLN A 89 0.71 9.87 6.85
C GLN A 89 1.19 11.21 7.42
N LEU A 90 2.39 11.23 8.03
CA LEU A 90 3.00 12.45 8.55
C LEU A 90 3.32 13.46 7.43
N ALA A 91 3.77 12.98 6.27
CA ALA A 91 4.02 13.84 5.12
C ALA A 91 2.75 14.52 4.63
N VAL A 92 1.66 13.74 4.47
CA VAL A 92 0.36 14.26 4.08
C VAL A 92 -0.19 15.24 5.11
N GLU A 93 -0.07 14.93 6.41
CA GLU A 93 -0.46 15.85 7.49
C GLU A 93 0.32 17.16 7.45
N ARG A 94 1.62 17.11 7.14
CA ARG A 94 2.43 18.33 7.00
C ARG A 94 2.00 19.16 5.80
N GLY A 95 1.83 18.53 4.64
CA GLY A 95 1.39 19.21 3.42
C GLY A 95 -0.03 19.78 3.53
N SER A 96 -0.96 19.05 4.17
CA SER A 96 -2.37 19.43 4.24
C SER A 96 -2.64 20.59 5.22
N ARG A 97 -1.72 20.92 6.12
CA ARG A 97 -1.84 22.10 7.01
C ARG A 97 -2.04 23.40 6.25
N LEU A 98 -1.49 23.52 5.05
CA LEU A 98 -1.67 24.70 4.21
C LEU A 98 -3.10 24.83 3.69
N LEU A 99 -3.84 23.72 3.58
CA LEU A 99 -5.26 23.73 3.21
C LEU A 99 -6.12 24.35 4.31
N ALA A 100 -5.70 24.27 5.59
CA ALA A 100 -6.46 24.83 6.72
C ALA A 100 -6.62 26.36 6.66
N GLN A 101 -5.78 27.05 5.89
CA GLN A 101 -5.87 28.49 5.64
C GLN A 101 -6.84 28.83 4.48
N THR A 102 -7.45 27.81 3.88
CA THR A 102 -8.36 27.92 2.74
C THR A 102 -9.71 27.28 3.07
N ARG A 103 -10.69 27.39 2.16
CA ARG A 103 -11.97 26.67 2.25
C ARG A 103 -11.88 25.25 1.66
N THR A 104 -10.69 24.65 1.68
CA THR A 104 -10.43 23.30 1.14
C THR A 104 -10.18 22.31 2.28
N GLU A 105 -10.72 21.11 2.13
CA GLU A 105 -10.50 19.98 3.02
C GLU A 105 -9.92 18.79 2.24
N LEU A 106 -8.95 18.10 2.82
CA LEU A 106 -8.47 16.81 2.30
C LEU A 106 -9.48 15.71 2.71
N VAL A 107 -10.14 15.10 1.74
CA VAL A 107 -11.19 14.08 1.97
C VAL A 107 -10.56 12.70 2.21
N ASP A 108 -9.71 12.26 1.29
CA ASP A 108 -8.98 11.00 1.42
C ASP A 108 -7.72 11.04 0.53
N PHE A 109 -6.81 10.09 0.74
CA PHE A 109 -5.58 9.99 -0.03
C PHE A 109 -5.06 8.55 -0.16
N THR A 110 -4.24 8.33 -1.19
CA THR A 110 -3.44 7.12 -1.35
C THR A 110 -2.12 7.47 -2.04
N SER A 111 -1.24 6.51 -2.23
CA SER A 111 0.07 6.72 -2.85
C SER A 111 0.51 5.52 -3.68
N HIS A 112 1.47 5.78 -4.56
CA HIS A 112 2.13 4.80 -5.38
C HIS A 112 3.62 5.14 -5.54
N ALA A 113 4.45 4.11 -5.55
CA ALA A 113 5.87 4.23 -5.89
C ALA A 113 6.04 3.82 -7.35
N ILE A 114 6.39 4.78 -8.22
CA ILE A 114 6.79 4.47 -9.59
C ILE A 114 8.26 4.09 -9.55
N VAL A 115 8.56 2.86 -9.98
CA VAL A 115 9.94 2.39 -10.14
C VAL A 115 10.40 2.81 -11.54
N GLY A 116 11.54 3.49 -11.62
CA GLY A 116 12.11 3.90 -12.90
C GLY A 116 12.62 2.69 -13.66
N GLU A 117 12.00 2.36 -14.79
CA GLU A 117 12.48 1.30 -15.70
C GLU A 117 13.37 1.93 -16.80
N GLY A 118 14.52 1.32 -17.07
CA GLY A 118 15.33 1.66 -18.26
C GLY A 118 16.13 2.97 -18.21
N GLY A 119 16.36 3.57 -17.04
CA GLY A 119 17.33 4.67 -16.85
C GLY A 119 16.95 6.03 -17.45
N GLN A 120 15.81 6.15 -18.13
CA GLN A 120 15.39 7.40 -18.78
C GLN A 120 14.77 8.42 -17.81
N ARG A 121 14.13 7.95 -16.73
CA ARG A 121 13.62 8.78 -15.63
C ARG A 121 13.81 8.05 -14.30
N PRO A 122 14.28 8.74 -13.24
CA PRO A 122 14.32 8.14 -11.91
C PRO A 122 12.90 7.82 -11.45
N GLY A 123 12.76 6.74 -10.68
CA GLY A 123 11.50 6.44 -10.02
C GLY A 123 11.12 7.55 -9.05
N HIS A 124 9.83 7.70 -8.75
CA HIS A 124 9.33 8.76 -7.87
C HIS A 124 8.06 8.35 -7.14
N TYR A 125 7.75 9.12 -6.11
CA TYR A 125 6.52 8.94 -5.34
C TYR A 125 5.39 9.74 -5.95
N VAL A 126 4.22 9.10 -6.06
CA VAL A 126 2.96 9.73 -6.43
C VAL A 126 2.04 9.69 -5.23
N VAL A 127 1.51 10.84 -4.83
CA VAL A 127 0.48 10.97 -3.80
C VAL A 127 -0.80 11.46 -4.45
N PHE A 128 -1.90 10.73 -4.26
CA PHE A 128 -3.20 11.09 -4.78
C PHE A 128 -4.06 11.70 -3.69
N TRP A 129 -4.59 12.90 -3.92
CA TRP A 129 -5.48 13.59 -2.99
C TRP A 129 -6.86 13.79 -3.60
N GLU A 130 -7.90 13.37 -2.89
CA GLU A 130 -9.26 13.86 -3.12
C GLU A 130 -9.50 15.04 -2.18
N VAL A 131 -9.81 16.20 -2.75
CA VAL A 131 -10.05 17.43 -1.98
C VAL A 131 -11.47 17.93 -2.19
N LYS A 132 -12.03 18.57 -1.18
CA LYS A 132 -13.34 19.21 -1.22
C LYS A 132 -13.17 20.72 -1.04
N GLY A 133 -13.74 21.49 -1.97
CA GLY A 133 -13.67 22.95 -1.97
C GLY A 133 -12.87 23.51 -3.14
N GLU A 134 -12.84 24.84 -3.25
CA GLU A 134 -12.05 25.55 -4.26
C GLU A 134 -10.60 25.71 -3.75
N THR A 135 -9.65 25.21 -4.54
CA THR A 135 -8.23 25.25 -4.18
C THR A 135 -7.41 25.91 -5.27
N ASP A 136 -6.61 26.90 -4.88
CA ASP A 136 -5.60 27.54 -5.74
C ASP A 136 -4.45 26.55 -6.01
N ASP A 137 -4.06 26.44 -7.28
CA ASP A 137 -2.94 25.65 -7.76
C ASP A 137 -1.62 26.02 -7.05
N ARG A 138 -1.45 27.29 -6.66
CA ARG A 138 -0.27 27.73 -5.89
C ARG A 138 -0.20 27.08 -4.51
N VAL A 139 -1.34 26.94 -3.83
CA VAL A 139 -1.40 26.30 -2.52
C VAL A 139 -1.10 24.81 -2.66
N LEU A 140 -1.66 24.15 -3.67
CA LEU A 140 -1.41 22.73 -3.94
C LEU A 140 0.06 22.45 -4.32
N GLN A 141 0.68 23.36 -5.06
CA GLN A 141 2.10 23.29 -5.36
C GLN A 141 2.95 23.37 -4.09
N GLU A 142 2.61 24.26 -3.15
CA GLU A 142 3.33 24.33 -1.87
C GLU A 142 3.02 23.12 -0.97
N CYS A 143 1.79 22.60 -0.97
CA CYS A 143 1.46 21.32 -0.31
C CYS A 143 2.35 20.19 -0.84
N CYS A 144 2.53 20.11 -2.16
CA CYS A 144 3.41 19.12 -2.80
C CYS A 144 4.86 19.27 -2.32
N ARG A 145 5.35 20.51 -2.22
CA ARG A 145 6.69 20.84 -1.74
C ARG A 145 6.88 20.45 -0.27
N GLU A 146 5.93 20.79 0.59
CA GLU A 146 5.97 20.47 2.02
C GLU A 146 5.86 18.96 2.28
N MET A 147 5.11 18.21 1.48
CA MET A 147 5.10 16.75 1.54
C MET A 147 6.46 16.15 1.19
N ASP A 148 7.10 16.61 0.11
CA ASP A 148 8.44 16.13 -0.29
C ASP A 148 9.48 16.37 0.82
N LEU A 149 9.42 17.55 1.47
CA LEU A 149 10.30 17.92 2.59
C LEU A 149 9.98 17.21 3.91
N ALA A 150 8.83 16.53 4.02
CA ALA A 150 8.40 15.87 5.24
C ALA A 150 9.00 14.49 5.45
N PHE A 151 9.43 13.83 4.37
CA PHE A 151 10.08 12.54 4.45
C PHE A 151 11.45 12.67 5.14
N ALA A 152 11.53 12.15 6.35
CA ALA A 152 12.72 12.23 7.20
C ALA A 152 13.71 11.08 6.97
N ASP A 153 13.34 10.04 6.21
CA ASP A 153 14.23 8.92 5.92
C ASP A 153 15.50 9.40 5.20
N HIS A 154 16.66 9.03 5.75
CA HIS A 154 17.95 9.44 5.17
C HIS A 154 18.15 8.93 3.75
N GLY A 155 17.65 7.73 3.43
CA GLY A 155 17.73 7.15 2.09
C GLY A 155 16.93 7.98 1.08
N TYR A 156 15.74 8.43 1.46
CA TYR A 156 14.90 9.33 0.67
C TYR A 156 15.62 10.66 0.41
N LEU A 157 16.09 11.32 1.47
CA LEU A 157 16.72 12.65 1.38
C LEU A 157 17.97 12.64 0.49
N VAL A 158 18.86 11.66 0.67
CA VAL A 158 20.05 11.52 -0.16
C VAL A 158 19.67 11.21 -1.60
N SER A 159 18.72 10.30 -1.83
CA SER A 159 18.31 9.93 -3.19
C SER A 159 17.61 11.08 -3.94
N ARG A 160 16.79 11.88 -3.26
CA ARG A 160 16.17 13.10 -3.82
C ARG A 160 17.21 14.14 -4.20
N ARG A 161 18.24 14.35 -3.36
CA ARG A 161 19.34 15.29 -3.63
C ARG A 161 20.27 14.83 -4.76
N CYS A 162 20.55 13.53 -4.83
CA CYS A 162 21.38 12.93 -5.88
C CYS A 162 20.60 12.67 -7.18
N GLY A 163 19.30 12.94 -7.22
CA GLY A 163 18.46 12.73 -8.41
C GLY A 163 18.15 11.27 -8.72
N THR A 164 18.45 10.33 -7.83
CA THR A 164 18.12 8.90 -8.00
C THR A 164 16.68 8.58 -7.62
N ILE A 165 16.03 9.45 -6.84
CA ILE A 165 14.57 9.53 -6.71
C ILE A 165 14.11 10.87 -7.31
N GLY A 166 13.19 10.80 -8.26
CA GLY A 166 12.58 11.94 -8.92
C GLY A 166 11.71 12.80 -7.98
N PRO A 167 11.27 13.98 -8.43
CA PRO A 167 10.39 14.83 -7.64
C PRO A 167 9.09 14.12 -7.27
N LEU A 168 8.67 14.30 -6.01
CA LEU A 168 7.35 13.83 -5.57
C LEU A 168 6.26 14.48 -6.44
N GLU A 169 5.33 13.66 -6.90
CA GLU A 169 4.19 14.06 -7.70
C GLU A 169 2.93 14.06 -6.85
N LEU A 170 2.26 15.19 -6.73
CA LEU A 170 0.91 15.29 -6.18
C LEU A 170 -0.09 15.25 -7.33
N ARG A 171 -0.98 14.25 -7.32
CA ARG A 171 -2.13 14.14 -8.23
C ARG A 171 -3.40 14.46 -7.47
N VAL A 172 -4.12 15.50 -7.89
CA VAL A 172 -5.45 15.80 -7.36
C VAL A 172 -6.48 15.06 -8.19
N VAL A 173 -7.34 14.29 -7.54
CA VAL A 173 -8.41 13.53 -8.19
C VAL A 173 -9.77 14.21 -8.02
N GLU A 174 -10.72 13.88 -8.88
CA GLU A 174 -12.10 14.34 -8.79
C GLU A 174 -12.73 13.99 -7.44
N GLN A 175 -13.65 14.84 -6.96
CA GLN A 175 -14.46 14.51 -5.80
C GLN A 175 -15.32 13.26 -6.06
N GLY A 176 -15.38 12.36 -5.08
CA GLY A 176 -16.02 11.06 -5.18
C GLY A 176 -15.16 9.97 -5.82
N THR A 177 -13.89 10.21 -6.13
CA THR A 177 -12.99 9.19 -6.69
C THR A 177 -12.82 8.01 -5.75
N PHE A 178 -12.59 8.24 -4.46
CA PHE A 178 -12.46 7.15 -3.48
C PHE A 178 -13.78 6.42 -3.26
N LYS A 179 -14.92 7.11 -3.43
CA LYS A 179 -16.23 6.45 -3.49
C LYS A 179 -16.36 5.55 -4.72
N LYS A 180 -15.95 6.01 -5.92
CA LYS A 180 -15.94 5.18 -7.15
C LYS A 180 -15.07 3.93 -6.96
N ILE A 181 -13.93 4.06 -6.28
CA ILE A 181 -13.06 2.92 -5.94
C ILE A 181 -13.80 1.96 -5.01
N LEU A 182 -14.41 2.45 -3.94
CA LEU A 182 -15.22 1.61 -3.02
C LEU A 182 -16.33 0.87 -3.79
N ASP A 183 -17.12 1.60 -4.58
CA ASP A 183 -18.24 1.04 -5.35
C ASP A 183 -17.75 -0.03 -6.36
N TYR A 184 -16.56 0.16 -6.96
CA TYR A 184 -15.91 -0.83 -7.81
C TYR A 184 -15.60 -2.14 -7.05
N TYR A 185 -15.06 -2.06 -5.83
CA TYR A 185 -14.77 -3.26 -5.04
C TYR A 185 -16.04 -3.96 -4.55
N ILE A 186 -17.06 -3.21 -4.16
CA ILE A 186 -18.37 -3.76 -3.78
C ILE A 186 -18.98 -4.51 -4.97
N GLY A 187 -18.97 -3.91 -6.17
CA GLY A 187 -19.46 -4.54 -7.39
C GLY A 187 -18.73 -5.84 -7.77
N ASN A 188 -17.48 -6.00 -7.33
CA ASN A 188 -16.68 -7.22 -7.49
C ASN A 188 -16.79 -8.20 -6.30
N GLY A 189 -17.80 -8.04 -5.45
CA GLY A 189 -18.12 -8.99 -4.38
C GLY A 189 -17.43 -8.72 -3.03
N ALA A 190 -16.79 -7.56 -2.85
CA ALA A 190 -16.26 -7.17 -1.54
C ALA A 190 -17.39 -6.68 -0.62
N ALA A 191 -17.33 -7.06 0.66
CA ALA A 191 -18.26 -6.53 1.66
C ALA A 191 -17.91 -5.06 1.99
N MET A 192 -18.93 -4.20 2.05
CA MET A 192 -18.77 -2.76 2.31
C MET A 192 -18.00 -2.46 3.62
N SER A 193 -18.21 -3.26 4.66
CA SER A 193 -17.54 -3.11 5.97
C SER A 193 -16.05 -3.45 5.96
N GLN A 194 -15.55 -4.09 4.91
CA GLN A 194 -14.17 -4.56 4.82
C GLN A 194 -13.28 -3.64 3.99
N PHE A 195 -13.85 -2.71 3.22
CA PHE A 195 -13.05 -1.85 2.36
C PHE A 195 -12.49 -0.67 3.15
N LYS A 196 -11.15 -0.59 3.18
CA LYS A 196 -10.41 0.62 3.55
C LYS A 196 -9.49 0.97 2.39
N THR A 197 -9.46 2.25 2.03
CA THR A 197 -8.51 2.78 1.04
C THR A 197 -7.09 2.45 1.50
N PRO A 198 -6.29 1.70 0.72
CA PRO A 198 -4.90 1.45 1.07
C PRO A 198 -4.12 2.77 0.96
N ARG A 199 -3.24 3.08 1.92
CA ARG A 199 -2.42 4.30 1.86
C ARG A 199 -1.30 4.22 0.84
N CYS A 200 -0.89 3.01 0.48
CA CYS A 200 0.05 2.71 -0.60
C CYS A 200 -0.50 1.55 -1.43
N THR A 201 -0.43 1.65 -2.76
CA THR A 201 -0.97 0.65 -3.67
C THR A 201 -0.01 0.36 -4.82
N SER A 202 0.04 -0.89 -5.24
CA SER A 202 0.59 -1.35 -6.53
C SER A 202 -0.49 -1.99 -7.40
N ASN A 203 -1.76 -1.91 -6.98
CA ASN A 203 -2.88 -2.51 -7.69
C ASN A 203 -3.17 -1.71 -8.96
N GLN A 204 -2.88 -2.32 -10.11
CA GLN A 204 -3.02 -1.69 -11.43
C GLN A 204 -4.44 -1.23 -11.74
N THR A 205 -5.47 -1.92 -11.25
CA THR A 205 -6.86 -1.51 -11.47
C THR A 205 -7.19 -0.24 -10.70
N LEU A 206 -6.76 -0.15 -9.44
CA LEU A 206 -6.95 1.04 -8.62
C LEU A 206 -6.16 2.23 -9.20
N LEU A 207 -4.93 2.01 -9.64
CA LEU A 207 -4.11 3.03 -10.31
C LEU A 207 -4.78 3.55 -11.59
N ARG A 208 -5.37 2.68 -12.41
CA ARG A 208 -6.12 3.11 -13.61
C ARG A 208 -7.32 4.00 -13.28
N ILE A 209 -8.05 3.71 -12.20
CA ILE A 209 -9.18 4.55 -11.76
C ILE A 209 -8.66 5.91 -11.31
N LEU A 210 -7.63 5.94 -10.45
CA LEU A 210 -7.01 7.17 -9.98
C LEU A 210 -6.48 8.04 -11.13
N ASP A 211 -5.79 7.43 -12.10
CA ASP A 211 -5.22 8.14 -13.24
C ASP A 211 -6.28 8.74 -14.14
N ARG A 212 -7.38 8.01 -14.37
CA ARG A 212 -8.54 8.52 -15.14
C ARG A 212 -9.25 9.66 -14.41
N CYS A 213 -9.30 9.61 -13.09
CA CYS A 213 -9.93 10.64 -12.26
C CYS A 213 -8.97 11.76 -11.85
N THR A 214 -7.70 11.75 -12.30
CA THR A 214 -6.74 12.81 -11.97
C THR A 214 -7.05 14.07 -12.79
N VAL A 215 -7.38 15.16 -12.10
CA VAL A 215 -7.71 16.45 -12.71
C VAL A 215 -6.54 17.43 -12.75
N ARG A 216 -5.62 17.35 -11.78
CA ARG A 216 -4.43 18.22 -11.70
C ARG A 216 -3.21 17.43 -11.24
N ARG A 217 -2.02 17.87 -11.67
CA ARG A 217 -0.73 17.25 -11.35
C ARG A 217 0.27 18.34 -10.97
N PHE A 218 0.98 18.13 -9.88
CA PHE A 218 2.00 19.02 -9.35
C PHE A 218 3.26 18.22 -9.07
N TRP A 219 4.42 18.80 -9.36
CA TRP A 219 5.71 18.18 -9.13
C TRP A 219 6.47 19.02 -8.12
N SER A 220 6.99 18.40 -7.07
CA SER A 220 7.72 19.11 -6.03
C SER A 220 8.96 19.80 -6.58
N THR A 221 9.13 21.06 -6.17
CA THR A 221 10.31 21.90 -6.46
C THR A 221 11.28 21.97 -5.28
N ALA A 222 11.08 21.16 -4.23
CA ALA A 222 11.82 21.26 -2.97
C ALA A 222 13.36 21.11 -3.11
N TYR A 223 13.82 20.37 -4.12
CA TYR A 223 15.24 20.07 -4.36
C TYR A 223 15.72 20.56 -5.74
N SER A 224 14.92 21.40 -6.40
CA SER A 224 15.26 22.02 -7.68
C SER A 224 16.03 23.31 -7.42
N THR A 225 17.33 23.20 -7.17
CA THR A 225 18.27 24.33 -7.15
C THR A 225 19.21 24.26 -8.33
#